data_AF-A0A0F7JNF0-F1
#
_entry.id   AF-A0A0F7JNF0-F1
#
_cell.length_a   1.000
_cell.length_b   1.000
_cell.length_c   1.000
_cell.angle_alpha   90.00
_cell.angle_beta   90.00
_cell.angle_gamma   90.00
#
_symmetry.space_group_name_H-M   'P 1'
#
loop_
_entity.id
_entity.type
_entity.pdbx_description
1 polymer ?
#
loop_
_entity_poly.entity_id
_entity_poly.type
_entity_poly.pdbx_seq_one_letter_code
_entity_poly.pdbx_strand_id
1 'polypeptide(L)'
;MTDLTSPVPDDLAAPRTGPPLTAYGLALLPLGLAGLLPLWGVALLCGLFALGVRFPVWAQARVLGTQLIIGLSVAAQVPAALAQPRQLLVLAGTYLLLSLSGFALGAGAHALEDGRRRGLLALLPGLLAPQPGLILALAGGALARPARDARHAAQTAPGWWTWVAGGAVVAALLGTLLPMPRPDIAGAFTPPLTSAVRPDTAQQTPAPAVPSAPSSFGTGTSWLGVQLDVGVPLLPPELALGAGLMGLLAAAGVPQLRRRAGRPPHPSEVLMVAGLVLTGLLWVVSAILLNLGGRAPSPADSGAAPPPDEAARMAEATAGPASQVISVTWLGPLAQLLALAALLIVAAVLLANRRRTAAPVTVTPARDDRPTTSVPPAPLHRVRAAYRGALAALSEAGLGRAAHETPAGYAARLGAHHPPLADPLGTLTALYEPVRYGGQLTDEQAGQAEQASHAVLQIIPTLPPLDSADHKDLS
;
A
#
# COMPACT_ATOMS: atom_id res chain seq x y z
N MET A 1 -43.74 28.54 38.68
CA MET A 1 -43.15 27.61 39.66
C MET A 1 -43.06 26.25 38.98
N THR A 2 -41.82 25.78 38.73
CA THR A 2 -41.36 24.39 38.50
C THR A 2 -42.03 23.56 37.38
N ASP A 3 -41.37 22.98 36.37
CA ASP A 3 -39.94 22.66 36.17
C ASP A 3 -39.59 22.61 34.68
N LEU A 4 -38.48 23.28 34.34
CA LEU A 4 -37.74 23.20 33.09
C LEU A 4 -36.54 22.28 33.30
N THR A 5 -36.59 21.05 32.82
CA THR A 5 -35.39 20.22 32.58
C THR A 5 -35.63 19.32 31.37
N SER A 6 -35.72 19.94 30.19
CA SER A 6 -35.41 19.22 28.95
C SER A 6 -33.89 18.99 28.93
N PRO A 7 -33.40 17.75 28.76
CA PRO A 7 -31.98 17.53 28.54
C PRO A 7 -31.61 18.22 27.22
N VAL A 8 -30.74 19.22 27.32
CA VAL A 8 -30.05 19.78 26.16
C VAL A 8 -29.27 18.62 25.54
N PRO A 9 -29.51 18.26 24.27
CA PRO A 9 -28.68 17.28 23.60
C PRO A 9 -27.25 17.83 23.52
N ASP A 10 -26.28 17.04 23.98
CA ASP A 10 -24.83 17.32 23.97
C ASP A 10 -24.23 17.51 22.56
N ASP A 11 -25.05 17.66 21.52
CA ASP A 11 -24.65 17.79 20.12
C ASP A 11 -24.15 19.20 19.73
N LEU A 12 -24.03 20.13 20.69
CA LEU A 12 -23.43 21.46 20.49
C LEU A 12 -21.93 21.54 20.84
N ALA A 13 -21.27 20.41 21.09
CA ALA A 13 -19.81 20.37 21.13
C ALA A 13 -19.29 20.69 19.71
N ALA A 14 -18.75 21.90 19.55
CA ALA A 14 -18.13 22.41 18.33
C ALA A 14 -17.41 21.31 17.53
N PRO A 15 -17.52 21.29 16.19
CA PRO A 15 -16.84 20.28 15.38
C PRO A 15 -15.35 20.34 15.71
N ARG A 16 -14.83 19.29 16.35
CA ARG A 16 -13.39 19.13 16.55
C ARG A 16 -12.77 19.15 15.15
N THR A 17 -12.13 20.26 14.80
CA THR A 17 -11.56 20.53 13.47
C THR A 17 -10.32 19.66 13.15
N GLY A 18 -10.04 18.65 13.97
CA GLY A 18 -8.94 17.72 13.81
C GLY A 18 -9.43 16.29 13.50
N PRO A 19 -8.59 15.48 12.83
CA PRO A 19 -8.87 14.06 12.64
C PRO A 19 -9.11 13.39 14.00
N PRO A 20 -10.02 12.40 14.09
CA PRO A 20 -10.30 11.73 15.35
C PRO A 20 -9.02 11.08 15.89
N LEU A 21 -8.84 11.06 17.22
CA LEU A 21 -7.66 10.48 17.87
C LEU A 21 -7.40 9.02 17.43
N THR A 22 -8.46 8.30 17.05
CA THR A 22 -8.40 6.95 16.49
C THR A 22 -7.56 6.87 15.21
N ALA A 23 -7.61 7.89 14.33
CA ALA A 23 -6.84 7.91 13.08
C ALA A 23 -5.32 7.89 13.31
N TYR A 24 -4.85 8.41 14.46
CA TYR A 24 -3.44 8.33 14.84
C TYR A 24 -2.97 6.91 15.17
N GLY A 25 -3.88 5.94 15.31
CA GLY A 25 -3.53 4.52 15.41
C GLY A 25 -2.69 4.02 14.23
N LEU A 26 -2.81 4.63 13.04
CA LEU A 26 -1.95 4.32 11.88
C LEU A 26 -0.47 4.63 12.12
N ALA A 27 -0.17 5.61 12.98
CA ALA A 27 1.21 5.98 13.32
C ALA A 27 1.95 4.89 14.10
N LEU A 28 1.22 3.93 14.69
CA LEU A 28 1.80 2.81 15.42
C LEU A 28 2.14 1.63 14.52
N LEU A 29 1.62 1.56 13.29
CA LEU A 29 1.88 0.46 12.35
C LEU A 29 3.39 0.19 12.13
N PRO A 30 4.25 1.20 11.95
CA PRO A 30 5.68 0.99 11.73
C PRO A 30 6.40 0.33 12.90
N LEU A 31 5.84 0.33 14.11
CA LEU A 31 6.41 -0.38 15.26
C LEU A 31 6.50 -1.90 15.01
N GLY A 32 5.67 -2.44 14.11
CA GLY A 32 5.77 -3.83 13.67
C GLY A 32 7.12 -4.17 13.01
N LEU A 33 7.86 -3.18 12.51
CA LEU A 33 9.15 -3.36 11.84
C LEU A 33 10.37 -3.06 12.74
N ALA A 34 10.19 -2.64 13.98
CA ALA A 34 11.29 -2.32 14.90
C ALA A 34 12.33 -3.44 15.19
N GLY A 35 12.01 -4.70 14.90
CA GLY A 35 12.93 -5.83 15.03
C GLY A 35 13.82 -6.00 13.79
N LEU A 36 13.44 -5.38 12.67
CA LEU A 36 14.12 -5.48 11.38
C LEU A 36 14.83 -4.16 10.99
N LEU A 37 14.49 -3.05 11.63
CA LEU A 37 14.90 -1.70 11.24
C LEU A 37 15.47 -0.94 12.45
N PRO A 38 16.50 -0.09 12.29
CA PRO A 38 17.03 0.67 13.41
C PRO A 38 15.96 1.59 14.02
N LEU A 39 15.99 1.77 15.34
CA LEU A 39 14.96 2.50 16.10
C LEU A 39 14.71 3.92 15.58
N TRP A 40 15.76 4.61 15.13
CA TRP A 40 15.62 5.95 14.55
C TRP A 40 14.79 5.92 13.24
N GLY A 41 14.97 4.90 12.40
CA GLY A 41 14.19 4.74 11.17
C GLY A 41 12.72 4.44 11.48
N VAL A 42 12.46 3.62 12.49
CA VAL A 42 11.09 3.35 12.98
C VAL A 42 10.43 4.64 13.49
N ALA A 43 11.14 5.44 14.28
CA ALA A 43 10.62 6.71 14.80
C ALA A 43 10.26 7.68 13.66
N LEU A 44 11.11 7.78 12.64
CA LEU A 44 10.82 8.58 11.44
C LEU A 44 9.59 8.06 10.68
N LEU A 45 9.43 6.73 10.55
CA LEU A 45 8.24 6.15 9.93
C LEU A 45 6.98 6.46 10.73
N CYS A 46 7.01 6.33 12.06
CA CYS A 46 5.88 6.68 12.91
C CYS A 46 5.49 8.16 12.73
N GLY A 47 6.49 9.05 12.68
CA GLY A 47 6.31 10.47 12.41
C GLY A 47 5.70 10.74 11.02
N LEU A 48 6.18 10.06 9.98
CA LEU A 48 5.65 10.17 8.62
C LEU A 48 4.17 9.75 8.55
N PHE A 49 3.81 8.66 9.23
CA PHE A 49 2.42 8.18 9.28
C PHE A 49 1.52 9.13 10.06
N ALA A 50 1.98 9.64 11.21
CA ALA A 50 1.26 10.67 11.97
C ALA A 50 1.06 11.96 11.14
N LEU A 51 2.08 12.38 10.40
CA LEU A 51 2.02 13.55 9.52
C LEU A 51 1.00 13.34 8.39
N GLY A 52 0.96 12.15 7.80
CA GLY A 52 -0.01 11.82 6.76
C GLY A 52 -1.45 11.71 7.27
N VAL A 53 -1.68 11.52 8.57
CA VAL A 53 -3.03 11.61 9.17
C VAL A 53 -3.45 13.08 9.29
N ARG A 54 -2.51 13.95 9.67
CA ARG A 54 -2.76 15.39 9.82
C ARG A 54 -2.89 16.12 8.48
N PHE A 55 -2.15 15.69 7.46
CA PHE A 55 -2.08 16.36 6.16
C PHE A 55 -2.32 15.36 5.03
N PRO A 56 -3.44 15.44 4.29
CA PRO A 56 -3.79 14.47 3.25
C PRO A 56 -2.78 14.44 2.08
N VAL A 57 -2.09 15.56 1.82
CA VAL A 57 -1.01 15.63 0.82
C VAL A 57 0.13 14.67 1.16
N TRP A 58 0.40 14.46 2.46
CA TRP A 58 1.44 13.54 2.92
C TRP A 58 0.98 12.08 2.96
N ALA A 59 -0.32 11.80 2.93
CA ALA A 59 -0.83 10.44 2.78
C ALA A 59 -0.33 9.78 1.49
N GLN A 60 -0.30 10.54 0.38
CA GLN A 60 0.25 10.10 -0.91
C GLN A 60 1.76 9.87 -0.87
N ALA A 61 2.48 10.61 -0.03
CA ALA A 61 3.92 10.49 0.13
C ALA A 61 4.33 9.34 1.08
N ARG A 62 3.40 8.71 1.82
CA ARG A 62 3.74 7.69 2.82
C ARG A 62 4.52 6.51 2.24
N VAL A 63 4.10 5.99 1.08
CA VAL A 63 4.76 4.81 0.47
C VAL A 63 6.19 5.16 0.07
N LEU A 64 6.39 6.24 -0.68
CA LEU A 64 7.72 6.62 -1.16
C LEU A 64 8.62 7.16 -0.04
N GLY A 65 8.06 7.89 0.93
CA GLY A 65 8.76 8.30 2.14
C GLY A 65 9.20 7.11 2.98
N THR A 66 8.36 6.06 3.07
CA THR A 66 8.73 4.80 3.75
C THR A 66 9.91 4.13 3.06
N GLN A 67 9.88 4.02 1.73
CA GLN A 67 10.99 3.44 0.96
C GLN A 67 12.27 4.29 1.07
N LEU A 68 12.15 5.62 1.11
CA LEU A 68 13.28 6.52 1.32
C LEU A 68 13.93 6.28 2.70
N ILE A 69 13.14 6.21 3.76
CA ILE A 69 13.64 5.99 5.13
C ILE A 69 14.29 4.60 5.25
N ILE A 70 13.69 3.57 4.67
CA ILE A 70 14.27 2.21 4.59
C ILE A 70 15.61 2.27 3.82
N GLY A 71 15.63 2.91 2.66
CA GLY A 71 16.83 3.04 1.83
C GLY A 71 17.96 3.77 2.55
N LEU A 72 17.66 4.87 3.24
CA LEU A 72 18.63 5.59 4.07
C LEU A 72 19.16 4.74 5.23
N SER A 73 18.28 3.95 5.85
CA SER A 73 18.65 3.05 6.97
C SER A 73 19.61 1.95 6.54
N VAL A 74 19.45 1.43 5.32
CA VAL A 74 20.36 0.45 4.73
C VAL A 74 21.64 1.12 4.23
N ALA A 75 21.54 2.29 3.58
CA ALA A 75 22.69 3.03 3.09
C ALA A 75 23.68 3.39 4.21
N ALA A 76 23.19 3.70 5.41
CA ALA A 76 24.02 3.96 6.59
C ALA A 76 24.88 2.75 7.02
N GLN A 77 24.50 1.53 6.64
CA GLN A 77 25.21 0.30 6.98
C GLN A 77 26.22 -0.13 5.90
N VAL A 78 26.16 0.47 4.71
CA VAL A 78 27.04 0.14 3.57
C VAL A 78 28.53 0.30 3.92
N PRO A 79 29.00 1.38 4.58
CA PRO A 79 30.42 1.55 4.88
C PRO A 79 31.00 0.40 5.71
N ALA A 80 30.25 -0.10 6.69
CA ALA A 80 30.66 -1.24 7.51
C ALA A 80 30.70 -2.53 6.68
N ALA A 81 29.72 -2.72 5.77
CA ALA A 81 29.61 -3.90 4.94
C ALA A 81 30.66 -3.97 3.81
N LEU A 82 31.20 -2.84 3.35
CA LEU A 82 32.23 -2.80 2.30
C LEU A 82 33.50 -3.59 2.64
N ALA A 83 33.79 -3.76 3.94
CA ALA A 83 34.94 -4.55 4.40
C ALA A 83 34.77 -6.07 4.18
N GLN A 84 33.54 -6.55 3.95
CA GLN A 84 33.24 -7.98 3.85
C GLN A 84 32.21 -8.27 2.75
N PRO A 85 32.58 -8.93 1.64
CA PRO A 85 31.68 -9.15 0.51
C PRO A 85 30.41 -9.94 0.90
N ARG A 86 30.52 -10.85 1.88
CA ARG A 86 29.38 -11.59 2.44
C ARG A 86 28.37 -10.68 3.12
N GLN A 87 28.82 -9.64 3.83
CA GLN A 87 27.93 -8.69 4.49
C GLN A 87 27.16 -7.84 3.47
N LEU A 88 27.75 -7.53 2.31
CA LEU A 88 27.04 -6.84 1.22
C LEU A 88 25.87 -7.66 0.67
N LEU A 89 26.04 -8.98 0.54
CA LEU A 89 24.96 -9.88 0.10
C LEU A 89 23.83 -9.94 1.12
N VAL A 90 24.16 -10.09 2.41
CA VAL A 90 23.17 -10.07 3.50
C VAL A 90 22.44 -8.72 3.54
N LEU A 91 23.17 -7.61 3.35
CA LEU A 91 22.59 -6.27 3.31
C LEU A 91 21.63 -6.09 2.13
N ALA A 92 21.98 -6.61 0.95
CA ALA A 92 21.12 -6.60 -0.24
C ALA A 92 19.83 -7.41 -0.02
N GLY A 93 19.94 -8.63 0.53
CA GLY A 93 18.77 -9.46 0.87
C GLY A 93 17.87 -8.79 1.92
N THR A 94 18.48 -8.23 2.96
CA THR A 94 17.77 -7.49 4.03
C THR A 94 17.05 -6.27 3.46
N TYR A 95 17.67 -5.53 2.55
CA TYR A 95 17.05 -4.39 1.89
C TYR A 95 15.80 -4.78 1.10
N LEU A 96 15.86 -5.85 0.30
CA LEU A 96 14.69 -6.32 -0.46
C LEU A 96 13.54 -6.72 0.47
N LEU A 97 13.84 -7.46 1.54
CA LEU A 97 12.85 -7.85 2.55
C LEU A 97 12.19 -6.63 3.21
N LEU A 98 13.00 -5.65 3.63
CA LEU A 98 12.52 -4.41 4.23
C LEU A 98 11.70 -3.57 3.24
N SER A 99 12.15 -3.47 2.00
CA SER A 99 11.43 -2.74 0.95
C SER A 99 10.05 -3.34 0.69
N LEU A 100 9.97 -4.67 0.54
CA LEU A 100 8.69 -5.39 0.41
C LEU A 100 7.79 -5.18 1.64
N SER A 101 8.37 -5.24 2.84
CA SER A 101 7.65 -4.98 4.09
C SER A 101 7.11 -3.54 4.14
N GLY A 102 7.88 -2.56 3.67
CA GLY A 102 7.44 -1.16 3.56
C GLY A 102 6.29 -0.96 2.58
N PHE A 103 6.30 -1.65 1.43
CA PHE A 103 5.18 -1.64 0.50
C PHE A 103 3.92 -2.29 1.08
N ALA A 104 4.09 -3.44 1.73
CA ALA A 104 3.00 -4.12 2.43
C ALA A 104 2.39 -3.20 3.49
N LEU A 105 3.22 -2.51 4.28
CA LEU A 105 2.79 -1.56 5.31
C LEU A 105 1.99 -0.39 4.73
N GLY A 106 2.46 0.18 3.62
CA GLY A 106 1.72 1.23 2.89
C GLY A 106 0.35 0.74 2.39
N ALA A 107 0.31 -0.44 1.76
CA ALA A 107 -0.95 -1.03 1.29
C ALA A 107 -1.89 -1.39 2.45
N GLY A 108 -1.34 -1.87 3.56
CA GLY A 108 -2.07 -2.20 4.78
C GLY A 108 -2.72 -0.97 5.41
N ALA A 109 -1.97 0.13 5.50
CA ALA A 109 -2.49 1.40 6.00
C ALA A 109 -3.64 1.94 5.14
N HIS A 110 -3.50 1.90 3.81
CA HIS A 110 -4.57 2.30 2.91
C HIS A 110 -5.82 1.41 3.06
N ALA A 111 -5.63 0.09 3.17
CA ALA A 111 -6.73 -0.83 3.42
C ALA A 111 -7.41 -0.62 4.79
N LEU A 112 -6.66 -0.20 5.82
CA LEU A 112 -7.20 0.13 7.14
C LEU A 112 -8.00 1.44 7.13
N GLU A 113 -7.52 2.45 6.40
CA GLU A 113 -8.25 3.70 6.14
C GLU A 113 -9.58 3.41 5.42
N ASP A 114 -9.59 2.47 4.48
CA ASP A 114 -10.81 1.97 3.81
C ASP A 114 -11.71 1.09 4.72
N GLY A 115 -11.34 0.89 5.98
CA GLY A 115 -12.09 0.07 6.94
C GLY A 115 -11.97 -1.45 6.70
N ARG A 116 -11.04 -1.91 5.86
CA ARG A 116 -10.83 -3.34 5.54
C ARG A 116 -9.89 -4.00 6.55
N ARG A 117 -10.37 -5.08 7.20
CA ARG A 117 -9.59 -5.87 8.17
C ARG A 117 -8.31 -6.50 7.58
N ARG A 118 -8.31 -6.75 6.27
CA ARG A 118 -7.16 -7.34 5.54
C ARG A 118 -5.91 -6.47 5.62
N GLY A 119 -6.03 -5.18 5.94
CA GLY A 119 -4.88 -4.30 6.11
C GLY A 119 -3.94 -4.70 7.25
N LEU A 120 -4.43 -5.43 8.27
CA LEU A 120 -3.58 -5.96 9.35
C LEU A 120 -2.59 -7.02 8.87
N LEU A 121 -2.85 -7.68 7.73
CA LEU A 121 -1.91 -8.64 7.13
C LEU A 121 -0.57 -8.01 6.76
N ALA A 122 -0.54 -6.68 6.58
CA ALA A 122 0.70 -5.95 6.33
C ALA A 122 1.71 -6.03 7.48
N LEU A 123 1.27 -6.46 8.67
CA LEU A 123 2.13 -6.65 9.84
C LEU A 123 2.74 -8.06 9.91
N LEU A 124 2.37 -8.98 9.01
CA LEU A 124 2.95 -10.32 8.93
C LEU A 124 4.48 -10.35 8.89
N PRO A 125 5.19 -9.44 8.19
CA PRO A 125 6.65 -9.41 8.22
C PRO A 125 7.23 -9.20 9.63
N GLY A 126 6.49 -8.54 10.53
CA GLY A 126 6.90 -8.38 11.93
C GLY A 126 6.88 -9.69 12.73
N LEU A 127 6.22 -10.74 12.24
CA LEU A 127 6.29 -12.07 12.85
C LEU A 127 7.62 -12.77 12.58
N LEU A 128 8.39 -12.34 11.57
CA LEU A 128 9.73 -12.85 11.32
C LEU A 128 10.69 -12.45 12.46
N ALA A 129 10.42 -11.34 13.14
CA ALA A 129 11.17 -10.84 14.29
C ALA A 129 10.18 -10.40 15.38
N PRO A 130 9.57 -11.35 16.12
CA PRO A 130 8.52 -11.05 17.09
C PRO A 130 9.04 -10.12 18.19
N GLN A 131 8.30 -9.05 18.45
CA GLN A 131 8.73 -7.95 19.31
C GLN A 131 7.51 -7.25 19.94
N PRO A 132 7.66 -6.56 21.09
CA PRO A 132 6.54 -5.91 21.77
C PRO A 132 5.89 -4.81 20.92
N GLY A 133 6.66 -4.17 20.02
CA GLY A 133 6.15 -3.18 19.08
C GLY A 133 5.06 -3.71 18.15
N LEU A 134 5.04 -5.02 17.88
CA LEU A 134 4.01 -5.65 17.05
C LEU A 134 2.63 -5.59 17.70
N ILE A 135 2.55 -5.73 19.03
CA ILE A 135 1.29 -5.66 19.77
C ILE A 135 0.73 -4.23 19.68
N LEU A 136 1.59 -3.23 19.82
CA LEU A 136 1.21 -1.82 19.65
C LEU A 136 0.79 -1.51 18.21
N ALA A 137 1.46 -2.09 17.21
CA ALA A 137 1.09 -1.94 15.82
C ALA A 137 -0.28 -2.57 15.51
N LEU A 138 -0.57 -3.77 16.06
CA LEU A 138 -1.86 -4.43 15.92
C LEU A 138 -2.98 -3.66 16.61
N ALA A 139 -2.76 -3.22 17.85
CA ALA A 139 -3.70 -2.39 18.59
C ALA A 139 -3.97 -1.06 17.87
N GLY A 140 -2.92 -0.39 17.41
CA GLY A 140 -3.01 0.85 16.64
C GLY A 140 -3.76 0.67 15.32
N GLY A 141 -3.46 -0.39 14.57
CA GLY A 141 -4.18 -0.73 13.33
C GLY A 141 -5.65 -1.07 13.56
N ALA A 142 -5.98 -1.72 14.67
CA ALA A 142 -7.37 -2.00 15.04
C ALA A 142 -8.13 -0.73 15.43
N LEU A 143 -7.49 0.18 16.17
CA LEU A 143 -8.04 1.48 16.57
C LEU A 143 -8.20 2.46 15.40
N ALA A 144 -7.29 2.41 14.43
CA ALA A 144 -7.30 3.25 13.23
C ALA A 144 -8.50 3.02 12.31
N ARG A 145 -9.23 1.93 12.53
CA ARG A 145 -10.34 1.54 11.67
C ARG A 145 -11.53 2.48 11.89
N PRO A 146 -12.05 3.14 10.85
CA PRO A 146 -13.30 3.88 10.97
C PRO A 146 -14.38 2.91 11.48
N ALA A 147 -15.06 3.28 12.57
CA ALA A 147 -16.17 2.50 13.08
C ALA A 147 -17.20 2.37 11.94
N ARG A 148 -17.29 1.17 11.37
CA ARG A 148 -18.27 0.86 10.32
C ARG A 148 -19.63 1.18 10.93
N ASP A 149 -20.37 2.09 10.31
CA ASP A 149 -21.69 2.58 10.75
C ASP A 149 -22.36 1.58 11.69
N ALA A 150 -22.53 1.99 12.96
CA ALA A 150 -23.02 1.13 14.05
C ALA A 150 -24.38 0.46 13.75
N ARG A 151 -25.06 0.88 12.67
CA ARG A 151 -26.29 0.29 12.15
C ARG A 151 -26.09 -1.12 11.53
N HIS A 152 -24.87 -1.50 11.14
CA HIS A 152 -24.58 -2.84 10.57
C HIS A 152 -23.67 -3.71 11.45
N ALA A 153 -23.28 -3.24 12.63
CA ALA A 153 -22.31 -3.93 13.50
C ALA A 153 -22.90 -5.14 14.26
N ALA A 154 -24.23 -5.32 14.29
CA ALA A 154 -24.88 -6.36 15.08
C ALA A 154 -24.89 -7.77 14.44
N GLN A 155 -24.44 -7.96 13.20
CA GLN A 155 -24.60 -9.24 12.49
C GLN A 155 -23.36 -9.75 11.74
N THR A 156 -22.17 -9.60 12.32
CA THR A 156 -21.05 -10.45 11.88
C THR A 156 -20.62 -11.35 13.02
N ALA A 157 -21.04 -12.61 12.95
CA ALA A 157 -20.49 -13.71 13.74
C ALA A 157 -18.94 -13.67 13.70
N PRO A 158 -18.27 -14.14 14.76
CA PRO A 158 -16.81 -14.17 14.81
C PRO A 158 -16.27 -15.02 13.66
N GLY A 159 -15.89 -14.37 12.56
CA GLY A 159 -15.25 -15.03 11.44
C GLY A 159 -13.88 -15.53 11.85
N TRP A 160 -13.37 -16.57 11.19
CA TRP A 160 -12.05 -17.19 11.39
C TRP A 160 -10.88 -16.20 11.57
N TRP A 161 -11.02 -14.97 11.10
CA TRP A 161 -10.11 -13.85 11.33
C TRP A 161 -9.87 -13.46 12.79
N THR A 162 -10.85 -13.66 13.70
CA THR A 162 -10.62 -13.44 15.14
C THR A 162 -9.62 -14.44 15.71
N TRP A 163 -9.60 -15.67 15.16
CA TRP A 163 -8.62 -16.69 15.51
C TRP A 163 -7.22 -16.36 14.97
N VAL A 164 -7.12 -15.80 13.75
CA VAL A 164 -5.83 -15.35 13.20
C VAL A 164 -5.27 -14.17 13.99
N ALA A 165 -6.09 -13.17 14.30
CA ALA A 165 -5.68 -12.04 15.12
C ALA A 165 -5.32 -12.47 16.55
N GLY A 166 -6.12 -13.37 17.15
CA GLY A 166 -5.80 -13.97 18.45
C GLY A 166 -4.50 -14.77 18.44
N GLY A 167 -4.26 -15.58 17.40
CA GLY A 167 -3.03 -16.33 17.21
C GLY A 167 -1.80 -15.43 17.04
N ALA A 168 -1.92 -14.32 16.30
CA ALA A 168 -0.84 -13.34 16.16
C ALA A 168 -0.52 -12.64 17.49
N VAL A 169 -1.53 -12.31 18.30
CA VAL A 169 -1.35 -11.73 19.64
C VAL A 169 -0.69 -12.72 20.59
N VAL A 170 -1.13 -13.99 20.59
CA VAL A 170 -0.53 -15.05 21.40
C VAL A 170 0.92 -15.32 20.98
N ALA A 171 1.21 -15.37 19.68
CA ALA A 171 2.56 -15.54 19.16
C ALA A 171 3.48 -14.36 19.53
N ALA A 172 2.97 -13.12 19.49
CA ALA A 172 3.70 -11.94 19.93
C ALA A 172 3.97 -11.95 21.44
N LEU A 173 2.96 -12.32 22.26
CA LEU A 173 3.11 -12.45 23.71
C LEU A 173 4.11 -13.55 24.08
N LEU A 174 4.02 -14.73 23.45
CA LEU A 174 5.00 -15.80 23.63
C LEU A 174 6.42 -15.32 23.25
N GLY A 175 6.55 -14.61 22.12
CA GLY A 175 7.83 -14.06 21.67
C GLY A 175 8.42 -13.01 22.61
N THR A 176 7.60 -12.27 23.37
CA THR A 176 8.10 -11.33 24.41
C THR A 176 8.52 -12.01 25.71
N LEU A 177 7.94 -13.17 26.03
CA LEU A 177 8.21 -13.91 27.27
C LEU A 177 9.38 -14.89 27.12
N LEU A 178 9.66 -15.34 25.89
CA LEU A 178 10.78 -16.20 25.58
C LEU A 178 11.97 -15.33 25.13
N PRO A 179 13.15 -15.41 25.77
CA PRO A 179 14.37 -14.77 25.26
C PRO A 179 14.77 -15.47 23.95
N MET A 180 14.19 -15.02 22.84
CA MET A 180 14.48 -15.60 21.55
C MET A 180 15.78 -15.00 20.99
N PRO A 181 16.74 -15.83 20.56
CA PRO A 181 17.88 -15.34 19.79
C PRO A 181 17.35 -14.65 18.53
N ARG A 182 17.93 -13.50 18.18
CA ARG A 182 17.60 -12.81 16.93
C ARG A 182 17.74 -13.81 15.78
N PRO A 183 16.76 -13.89 14.86
CA PRO A 183 16.87 -14.77 13.71
C PRO A 183 18.18 -14.44 12.98
N ASP A 184 19.04 -15.44 12.82
CA ASP A 184 20.29 -15.28 12.08
C ASP A 184 19.96 -15.27 10.58
N ILE A 185 19.50 -14.10 10.12
CA ILE A 185 19.20 -13.84 8.71
C ILE A 185 20.48 -14.05 7.87
N ALA A 186 21.67 -13.83 8.45
CA ALA A 186 22.92 -14.08 7.75
C ALA A 186 23.11 -15.58 7.46
N GLY A 187 22.69 -16.47 8.37
CA GLY A 187 22.69 -17.92 8.17
C GLY A 187 21.82 -18.38 6.99
N ALA A 188 20.65 -17.77 6.78
CA ALA A 188 19.70 -18.14 5.72
C ALA A 188 20.17 -17.79 4.29
N PHE A 189 21.06 -16.80 4.16
CA PHE A 189 21.65 -16.42 2.87
C PHE A 189 23.02 -17.06 2.64
N THR A 190 23.43 -18.00 3.50
CA THR A 190 24.75 -18.60 3.42
C THR A 190 24.63 -20.05 3.01
N PRO A 191 25.19 -20.43 1.86
CA PRO A 191 25.18 -21.83 1.45
C PRO A 191 25.91 -22.64 2.53
N PRO A 192 25.46 -23.86 2.83
CA PRO A 192 26.16 -24.73 3.76
C PRO A 192 27.60 -24.86 3.29
N LEU A 193 28.55 -24.55 4.17
CA LEU A 193 29.95 -24.89 3.96
C LEU A 193 29.98 -26.42 3.87
N THR A 194 30.05 -26.96 2.66
CA THR A 194 30.56 -28.31 2.45
C THR A 194 31.90 -28.35 3.15
N SER A 195 31.93 -29.00 4.31
CA SER A 195 33.17 -29.28 5.01
C SER A 195 33.99 -30.10 4.04
N ALA A 196 34.93 -29.44 3.36
CA ALA A 196 35.94 -30.13 2.59
C ALA A 196 36.66 -31.01 3.60
N VAL A 197 36.35 -32.30 3.58
CA VAL A 197 37.15 -33.32 4.26
C VAL A 197 38.55 -33.12 3.72
N ARG A 198 39.42 -32.54 4.54
CA ARG A 198 40.84 -32.43 4.23
C ARG A 198 41.30 -33.87 4.04
N PRO A 199 41.83 -34.26 2.87
CA PRO A 199 42.40 -35.58 2.72
C PRO A 199 43.62 -35.62 3.64
N ASP A 200 43.50 -36.33 4.76
CA ASP A 200 44.63 -36.65 5.61
C ASP A 200 45.58 -37.50 4.76
N THR A 201 46.60 -36.83 4.23
CA THR A 201 47.76 -37.50 3.65
C THR A 201 49.00 -36.95 4.35
N ALA A 202 49.74 -37.88 4.94
CA ALA A 202 51.09 -37.79 5.50
C ALA A 202 51.25 -37.21 6.94
N GLN A 203 51.09 -38.11 7.90
CA GLN A 203 52.17 -38.52 8.83
C GLN A 203 52.99 -37.38 9.46
N GLN A 204 52.47 -36.85 10.57
CA GLN A 204 53.20 -35.93 11.45
C GLN A 204 53.75 -36.70 12.67
N THR A 205 55.07 -36.80 12.74
CA THR A 205 55.87 -37.27 13.89
C THR A 205 55.49 -36.51 15.16
N PRO A 206 55.32 -37.16 16.33
CA PRO A 206 54.91 -36.47 17.55
C PRO A 206 56.08 -35.70 18.17
N ALA A 207 55.94 -34.38 18.30
CA ALA A 207 56.73 -33.54 19.19
C ALA A 207 55.82 -33.00 20.32
N PRO A 208 56.33 -32.83 21.55
CA PRO A 208 55.51 -32.78 22.76
C PRO A 208 54.74 -31.48 22.95
N ALA A 209 53.62 -31.64 23.65
CA ALA A 209 52.52 -30.71 23.83
C ALA A 209 52.90 -29.36 24.45
N VAL A 210 52.48 -28.28 23.77
CA VAL A 210 52.19 -26.98 24.38
C VAL A 210 50.67 -26.91 24.57
N PRO A 211 50.14 -26.68 25.79
CA PRO A 211 48.71 -26.61 26.02
C PRO A 211 48.16 -25.32 25.41
N SER A 212 47.57 -25.44 24.23
CA SER A 212 46.78 -24.38 23.62
C SER A 212 45.38 -24.44 24.23
N ALA A 213 44.98 -23.37 24.92
CA ALA A 213 43.67 -23.21 25.52
C ALA A 213 42.55 -23.43 24.47
N PRO A 214 41.44 -24.10 24.83
CA PRO A 214 40.32 -24.26 23.91
C PRO A 214 39.68 -22.88 23.68
N SER A 215 39.84 -22.37 22.45
CA SER A 215 39.07 -21.25 21.94
C SER A 215 37.66 -21.74 21.63
N SER A 216 36.83 -21.78 22.65
CA SER A 216 35.38 -22.01 22.53
C SER A 216 34.72 -20.80 21.87
N PHE A 217 34.74 -20.74 20.54
CA PHE A 217 33.76 -19.94 19.79
C PHE A 217 32.43 -20.70 19.83
N GLY A 218 31.60 -20.35 20.82
CA GLY A 218 30.24 -20.83 20.94
C GLY A 218 29.42 -20.42 19.71
N THR A 219 29.31 -21.34 18.75
CA THR A 219 28.25 -21.32 17.75
C THR A 219 26.96 -21.67 18.48
N GLY A 220 26.16 -20.65 18.79
CA GLY A 220 24.84 -20.81 19.41
C GLY A 220 23.98 -21.71 18.53
N THR A 221 23.81 -22.95 18.97
CA THR A 221 22.92 -23.94 18.38
C THR A 221 21.50 -23.50 18.66
N SER A 222 20.76 -23.07 17.63
CA SER A 222 19.34 -22.79 17.75
C SER A 222 18.59 -24.11 17.93
N TRP A 223 17.91 -24.25 19.07
CA TRP A 223 17.21 -25.48 19.47
C TRP A 223 15.93 -25.78 18.64
N LEU A 224 15.47 -24.82 17.82
CA LEU A 224 14.49 -25.10 16.76
C LEU A 224 15.18 -24.96 15.40
N GLY A 225 15.71 -26.09 14.93
CA GLY A 225 16.44 -26.25 13.67
C GLY A 225 15.55 -26.14 12.43
N VAL A 226 14.85 -25.02 12.27
CA VAL A 226 14.25 -24.63 10.99
C VAL A 226 15.25 -23.71 10.30
N GLN A 227 16.14 -24.30 9.50
CA GLN A 227 16.95 -23.54 8.55
C GLN A 227 16.13 -23.36 7.28
N LEU A 228 15.77 -22.11 6.95
CA LEU A 228 15.27 -21.79 5.61
C LEU A 228 16.47 -21.83 4.66
N ASP A 229 16.61 -22.93 3.94
CA ASP A 229 17.52 -23.00 2.81
C ASP A 229 16.88 -22.23 1.65
N VAL A 230 17.28 -20.96 1.50
CA VAL A 230 16.93 -20.12 0.36
C VAL A 230 17.94 -20.40 -0.76
N GLY A 231 18.10 -21.68 -1.13
CA GLY A 231 19.02 -22.15 -2.18
C GLY A 231 18.71 -21.59 -3.58
N VAL A 232 17.59 -20.87 -3.72
CA VAL A 232 17.25 -20.08 -4.90
C VAL A 232 16.84 -18.69 -4.41
N PRO A 233 17.42 -17.59 -4.94
CA PRO A 233 17.07 -16.24 -4.52
C PRO A 233 15.55 -16.02 -4.59
N LEU A 234 14.95 -15.60 -3.47
CA LEU A 234 13.50 -15.45 -3.28
C LEU A 234 12.83 -14.55 -4.34
N LEU A 235 13.61 -13.66 -4.97
CA LEU A 235 13.27 -12.96 -6.19
C LEU A 235 14.35 -13.21 -7.25
N PRO A 236 13.97 -13.65 -8.48
CA PRO A 236 14.86 -13.61 -9.62
C PRO A 236 15.50 -12.21 -9.75
N PRO A 237 16.84 -12.10 -9.82
CA PRO A 237 17.53 -10.81 -9.86
C PRO A 237 17.10 -9.95 -11.05
N GLU A 238 16.62 -10.57 -12.13
CA GLU A 238 16.08 -9.92 -13.32
C GLU A 238 14.84 -9.08 -12.99
N LEU A 239 13.98 -9.57 -12.08
CA LEU A 239 12.81 -8.82 -11.63
C LEU A 239 13.20 -7.65 -10.75
N ALA A 240 14.17 -7.86 -9.86
CA ALA A 240 14.66 -6.79 -9.01
C ALA A 240 15.29 -5.68 -9.85
N LEU A 241 16.04 -6.04 -10.89
CA LEU A 241 16.61 -5.12 -11.85
C LEU A 241 15.53 -4.40 -12.68
N GLY A 242 14.53 -5.14 -13.19
CA GLY A 242 13.41 -4.56 -13.93
C GLY A 242 12.57 -3.59 -13.10
N ALA A 243 12.24 -3.95 -11.86
CA ALA A 243 11.53 -3.08 -10.92
C ALA A 243 12.36 -1.84 -10.56
N GLY A 244 13.67 -2.00 -10.32
CA GLY A 244 14.58 -0.90 -10.08
C GLY A 244 14.65 0.08 -11.25
N LEU A 245 14.80 -0.42 -12.48
CA LEU A 245 14.78 0.38 -13.70
C LEU A 245 13.44 1.09 -13.91
N MET A 246 12.31 0.41 -13.68
CA MET A 246 11.01 1.08 -13.74
C MET A 246 10.88 2.20 -12.72
N GLY A 247 11.39 2.01 -11.50
CA GLY A 247 11.44 3.06 -10.47
C GLY A 247 12.22 4.29 -10.94
N LEU A 248 13.38 4.08 -11.55
CA LEU A 248 14.20 5.16 -12.13
C LEU A 248 13.51 5.86 -13.31
N LEU A 249 12.88 5.11 -14.20
CA LEU A 249 12.11 5.68 -15.32
C LEU A 249 10.91 6.48 -14.83
N ALA A 250 10.20 5.99 -13.81
CA ALA A 250 9.11 6.72 -13.17
C ALA A 250 9.62 8.02 -12.54
N ALA A 251 10.76 7.98 -11.83
CA ALA A 251 11.39 9.16 -11.26
C ALA A 251 11.75 10.22 -12.31
N ALA A 252 12.23 9.79 -13.49
CA ALA A 252 12.53 10.68 -14.61
C ALA A 252 11.26 11.22 -15.30
N GLY A 253 10.18 10.44 -15.35
CA GLY A 253 8.93 10.80 -16.01
C GLY A 253 8.06 11.80 -15.23
N VAL A 254 8.02 11.70 -13.90
CA VAL A 254 7.23 12.60 -13.02
C VAL A 254 7.52 14.09 -13.25
N PRO A 255 8.79 14.57 -13.25
CA PRO A 255 9.08 15.97 -13.50
C PRO A 255 8.77 16.39 -14.94
N GLN A 256 8.91 15.50 -15.92
CA GLN A 256 8.58 15.80 -17.33
C GLN A 256 7.06 15.98 -17.55
N LEU A 257 6.24 15.12 -16.94
CA LEU A 257 4.78 15.24 -16.95
C LEU A 257 4.32 16.56 -16.32
N ARG A 258 4.98 17.02 -15.26
CA ARG A 258 4.65 18.31 -14.61
C ARG A 258 5.14 19.53 -15.38
N ARG A 259 6.30 19.47 -16.03
CA ARG A 259 6.75 20.55 -16.93
C ARG A 259 5.73 20.81 -18.03
N ARG A 260 5.06 19.76 -18.52
CA ARG A 260 3.94 19.89 -19.48
C ARG A 260 2.68 20.51 -18.87
N ALA A 261 2.48 20.39 -17.56
CA ALA A 261 1.31 20.90 -16.84
C ALA A 261 1.51 22.30 -16.22
N GLY A 262 2.71 22.89 -16.31
CA GLY A 262 2.98 24.27 -15.88
C GLY A 262 2.88 24.54 -14.37
N ARG A 263 2.90 23.50 -13.51
CA ARG A 263 2.74 23.66 -12.04
C ARG A 263 4.09 23.66 -11.30
N PRO A 264 4.28 24.50 -10.27
CA PRO A 264 5.50 24.48 -9.44
C PRO A 264 5.60 23.19 -8.62
N PRO A 265 6.82 22.66 -8.37
CA PRO A 265 7.01 21.40 -7.64
C PRO A 265 6.66 21.59 -6.16
N HIS A 266 5.85 20.67 -5.62
CA HIS A 266 5.59 20.64 -4.18
C HIS A 266 6.74 19.91 -3.46
N PRO A 267 7.16 20.28 -2.24
CA PRO A 267 8.26 19.62 -1.52
C PRO A 267 8.05 18.10 -1.34
N SER A 268 6.81 17.65 -1.17
CA SER A 268 6.48 16.21 -1.13
C SER A 268 6.83 15.49 -2.43
N GLU A 269 6.68 16.14 -3.59
CA GLU A 269 7.01 15.56 -4.89
C GLU A 269 8.52 15.38 -5.06
N VAL A 270 9.31 16.35 -4.58
CA VAL A 270 10.78 16.22 -4.58
C VAL A 270 11.20 15.03 -3.72
N LEU A 271 10.59 14.87 -2.54
CA LEU A 271 10.82 13.73 -1.67
C LEU A 271 10.41 12.40 -2.35
N MET A 272 9.28 12.38 -3.06
CA MET A 272 8.82 11.21 -3.81
C MET A 272 9.80 10.82 -4.93
N VAL A 273 10.29 11.79 -5.70
CA VAL A 273 11.29 11.56 -6.75
C VAL A 273 12.60 11.06 -6.13
N ALA A 274 13.07 11.69 -5.06
CA ALA A 274 14.27 11.24 -4.34
C ALA A 274 14.10 9.80 -3.81
N GLY A 275 12.94 9.48 -3.23
CA GLY A 275 12.61 8.12 -2.78
C GLY A 275 12.60 7.11 -3.92
N LEU A 276 12.00 7.44 -5.07
CA LEU A 276 12.00 6.58 -6.27
C LEU A 276 13.41 6.36 -6.83
N VAL A 277 14.23 7.42 -6.91
CA VAL A 277 15.62 7.30 -7.38
C VAL A 277 16.43 6.40 -6.47
N LEU A 278 16.39 6.66 -5.15
CA LEU A 278 17.15 5.88 -4.17
C LEU A 278 16.70 4.41 -4.17
N THR A 279 15.38 4.17 -4.17
CA THR A 279 14.81 2.82 -4.18
C THR A 279 15.18 2.09 -5.47
N GLY A 280 15.04 2.75 -6.62
CA GLY A 280 15.40 2.17 -7.90
C GLY A 280 16.87 1.79 -7.98
N LEU A 281 17.77 2.66 -7.51
CA LEU A 281 19.20 2.40 -7.49
C LEU A 281 19.56 1.24 -6.54
N LEU A 282 19.00 1.22 -5.32
CA LEU A 282 19.25 0.16 -4.35
C LEU A 282 18.70 -1.20 -4.83
N TRP A 283 17.56 -1.24 -5.52
CA TRP A 283 17.04 -2.45 -6.15
C TRP A 283 17.97 -2.98 -7.24
N VAL A 284 18.49 -2.10 -8.12
CA VAL A 284 19.47 -2.48 -9.16
C VAL A 284 20.77 -2.99 -8.54
N VAL A 285 21.32 -2.28 -7.56
CA VAL A 285 22.55 -2.69 -6.86
C VAL A 285 22.35 -4.03 -6.16
N SER A 286 21.22 -4.22 -5.47
CA SER A 286 20.90 -5.48 -4.80
C SER A 286 20.78 -6.63 -5.80
N ALA A 287 20.14 -6.40 -6.96
CA ALA A 287 20.04 -7.39 -8.02
C ALA A 287 21.42 -7.79 -8.58
N ILE A 288 22.30 -6.82 -8.82
CA ILE A 288 23.67 -7.05 -9.30
C ILE A 288 24.47 -7.84 -8.27
N LEU A 289 24.42 -7.45 -6.99
CA LEU A 289 25.12 -8.13 -5.91
C LEU A 289 24.66 -9.58 -5.77
N LEU A 290 23.33 -9.82 -5.76
CA LEU A 290 22.79 -11.17 -5.64
C LEU A 290 23.13 -12.04 -6.86
N ASN A 291 23.18 -11.47 -8.06
CA ASN A 291 23.60 -12.19 -9.27
C ASN A 291 25.10 -12.54 -9.24
N LEU A 292 25.94 -11.64 -8.73
CA LEU A 292 27.37 -11.88 -8.57
C LEU A 292 27.68 -12.90 -7.45
N GLY A 293 26.95 -12.84 -6.33
CA GLY A 293 27.14 -13.73 -5.19
C GLY A 293 26.47 -15.10 -5.31
N GLY A 294 25.46 -15.23 -6.18
CA GLY A 294 24.74 -16.50 -6.43
C GLY A 294 25.46 -17.46 -7.37
N ARG A 295 26.54 -17.03 -8.03
CA ARG A 295 27.43 -17.96 -8.76
C ARG A 295 28.28 -18.71 -7.75
N ALA A 296 27.77 -19.84 -7.27
CA ALA A 296 28.64 -20.87 -6.72
C ALA A 296 29.73 -21.18 -7.79
N PRO A 297 31.00 -21.34 -7.40
CA PRO A 297 32.01 -21.84 -8.33
C PRO A 297 31.48 -23.14 -8.92
N SER A 298 31.26 -23.15 -10.24
CA SER A 298 30.73 -24.32 -10.90
C SER A 298 31.73 -25.46 -10.69
N PRO A 299 31.30 -26.65 -10.24
CA PRO A 299 32.19 -27.80 -10.19
C PRO A 299 32.75 -28.14 -11.59
N ALA A 300 32.19 -27.60 -12.68
CA ALA A 300 32.77 -27.71 -14.01
C ALA A 300 34.10 -26.94 -14.19
N ASP A 301 34.43 -25.97 -13.32
CA ASP A 301 35.74 -25.29 -13.31
C ASP A 301 36.78 -26.06 -12.47
N SER A 302 36.35 -27.08 -11.72
CA SER A 302 37.22 -28.07 -11.07
C SER A 302 37.09 -29.38 -11.85
N GLY A 303 37.90 -29.56 -12.89
CA GLY A 303 37.79 -30.64 -13.91
C GLY A 303 37.94 -32.09 -13.42
N ALA A 304 37.42 -32.47 -12.26
CA ALA A 304 37.36 -33.84 -11.77
C ALA A 304 35.99 -34.12 -11.14
N ALA A 305 35.25 -35.05 -11.73
CA ALA A 305 34.09 -35.65 -11.06
C ALA A 305 34.57 -36.34 -9.78
N PRO A 306 33.97 -36.08 -8.61
CA PRO A 306 34.35 -36.79 -7.39
C PRO A 306 34.01 -38.29 -7.55
N PRO A 307 34.84 -39.20 -7.03
CA PRO A 307 34.57 -40.63 -7.05
C PRO A 307 33.24 -40.96 -6.35
N PRO A 308 32.52 -42.01 -6.78
CA PRO A 308 31.17 -42.34 -6.30
C PRO A 308 31.08 -42.53 -4.77
N ASP A 309 32.17 -42.92 -4.13
CA ASP A 309 32.24 -43.12 -2.68
C ASP A 309 32.30 -41.81 -1.87
N GLU A 310 32.81 -40.71 -2.45
CA GLU A 310 32.78 -39.39 -1.80
C GLU A 310 31.39 -38.74 -1.91
N ALA A 311 30.71 -38.95 -3.04
CA ALA A 311 29.32 -38.51 -3.21
C ALA A 311 28.37 -39.20 -2.22
N ALA A 312 28.57 -40.50 -1.97
CA ALA A 312 27.82 -41.26 -0.97
C ALA A 312 28.08 -40.78 0.47
N ARG A 313 29.36 -40.53 0.83
CA ARG A 313 29.71 -40.00 2.16
C ARG A 313 29.26 -38.56 2.39
N MET A 314 29.23 -37.72 1.35
CA MET A 314 28.65 -36.37 1.44
C MET A 314 27.14 -36.40 1.63
N ALA A 315 26.44 -37.36 1.03
CA ALA A 315 25.01 -37.58 1.25
C ALA A 315 24.70 -38.10 2.67
N GLU A 316 25.59 -38.91 3.26
CA GLU A 316 25.47 -39.38 4.64
C GLU A 316 25.84 -38.32 5.69
N ALA A 317 26.85 -37.48 5.42
CA ALA A 317 27.25 -36.38 6.31
C ALA A 317 26.22 -35.23 6.40
N THR A 318 25.33 -35.12 5.42
CA THR A 318 24.19 -34.19 5.43
C THR A 318 22.97 -34.75 6.16
N ALA A 319 22.96 -36.05 6.50
CA ALA A 319 21.88 -36.70 7.25
C ALA A 319 22.05 -36.60 8.79
N GLY A 320 22.50 -35.44 9.28
CA GLY A 320 22.43 -35.08 10.70
C GLY A 320 20.98 -34.88 11.18
N PRO A 321 20.72 -34.81 12.50
CA PRO A 321 19.38 -34.94 13.08
C PRO A 321 18.39 -33.91 12.51
N ALA A 322 17.54 -34.40 11.60
CA ALA A 322 16.30 -33.83 11.10
C ALA A 322 16.18 -32.29 11.15
N SER A 323 17.11 -31.57 10.52
CA SER A 323 16.82 -30.19 10.11
C SER A 323 15.83 -30.29 8.96
N GLN A 324 14.55 -30.04 9.24
CA GLN A 324 13.50 -30.06 8.23
C GLN A 324 13.68 -28.81 7.33
N VAL A 325 14.46 -28.97 6.27
CA VAL A 325 14.66 -27.95 5.25
C VAL A 325 13.41 -27.89 4.37
N ILE A 326 12.56 -26.88 4.59
CA ILE A 326 11.41 -26.64 3.73
C ILE A 326 11.92 -25.87 2.50
N SER A 327 12.14 -26.60 1.40
CA SER A 327 12.56 -25.99 0.13
C SER A 327 11.41 -25.17 -0.47
N VAL A 328 11.58 -23.86 -0.50
CA VAL A 328 10.59 -22.89 -1.02
C VAL A 328 10.78 -22.64 -2.53
N THR A 329 11.55 -23.49 -3.21
CA THR A 329 11.98 -23.34 -4.61
C THR A 329 10.82 -23.27 -5.62
N TRP A 330 9.67 -23.87 -5.30
CA TRP A 330 8.46 -23.83 -6.13
C TRP A 330 7.80 -22.43 -6.20
N LEU A 331 8.10 -21.53 -5.26
CA LEU A 331 7.59 -20.15 -5.27
C LEU A 331 8.34 -19.24 -6.25
N GLY A 332 9.56 -19.61 -6.65
CA GLY A 332 10.37 -18.88 -7.64
C GLY A 332 9.65 -18.65 -8.97
N PRO A 333 9.20 -19.69 -9.69
CA PRO A 333 8.49 -19.53 -10.96
C PRO A 333 7.14 -18.80 -10.82
N LEU A 334 6.45 -18.95 -9.68
CA LEU A 334 5.21 -18.20 -9.40
C LEU A 334 5.50 -16.70 -9.24
N ALA A 335 6.53 -16.34 -8.48
CA ALA A 335 6.98 -14.97 -8.32
C ALA A 335 7.42 -14.36 -9.67
N GLN A 336 8.05 -15.17 -10.53
CA GLN A 336 8.44 -14.79 -11.89
C GLN A 336 7.24 -14.48 -12.79
N LEU A 337 6.22 -15.34 -12.79
CA LEU A 337 4.97 -15.10 -13.53
C LEU A 337 4.23 -13.86 -13.03
N LEU A 338 4.13 -13.67 -11.71
CA LEU A 338 3.47 -12.51 -11.12
C LEU A 338 4.18 -11.20 -11.48
N ALA A 339 5.51 -11.20 -11.48
CA ALA A 339 6.27 -10.01 -11.82
C ALA A 339 6.27 -9.72 -13.33
N LEU A 340 6.29 -10.75 -14.18
CA LEU A 340 6.06 -10.58 -15.62
C LEU A 340 4.66 -9.99 -15.90
N ALA A 341 3.64 -10.49 -15.22
CA ALA A 341 2.28 -9.97 -15.32
C ALA A 341 2.20 -8.51 -14.85
N ALA A 342 2.85 -8.15 -13.74
CA ALA A 342 2.93 -6.78 -13.25
C ALA A 342 3.63 -5.86 -14.27
N LEU A 343 4.75 -6.29 -14.86
CA LEU A 343 5.47 -5.56 -15.90
C LEU A 343 4.59 -5.32 -17.12
N LEU A 344 3.87 -6.35 -17.58
CA LEU A 344 2.95 -6.26 -18.72
C LEU A 344 1.78 -5.31 -18.42
N ILE A 345 1.23 -5.33 -17.21
CA ILE A 345 0.17 -4.39 -16.79
C ILE A 345 0.70 -2.96 -16.82
N VAL A 346 1.88 -2.70 -16.25
CA VAL A 346 2.48 -1.36 -16.26
C VAL A 346 2.76 -0.91 -17.69
N ALA A 347 3.33 -1.77 -18.54
CA ALA A 347 3.55 -1.47 -19.95
C ALA A 347 2.23 -1.16 -20.68
N ALA A 348 1.17 -1.94 -20.43
CA ALA A 348 -0.15 -1.71 -21.00
C ALA A 348 -0.77 -0.39 -20.53
N VAL A 349 -0.63 -0.04 -19.24
CA VAL A 349 -1.11 1.24 -18.67
C VAL A 349 -0.34 2.41 -19.26
N LEU A 350 0.99 2.31 -19.37
CA LEU A 350 1.82 3.35 -19.99
C LEU A 350 1.48 3.52 -21.48
N LEU A 351 1.23 2.41 -22.20
CA LEU A 351 0.80 2.45 -23.60
C LEU A 351 -0.61 3.04 -23.75
N ALA A 352 -1.55 2.68 -22.88
CA ALA A 352 -2.90 3.24 -22.87
C ALA A 352 -2.88 4.74 -22.57
N ASN A 353 -2.07 5.18 -21.61
CA ASN A 353 -1.88 6.60 -21.31
C ASN A 353 -1.22 7.33 -22.48
N ARG A 354 -0.21 6.73 -23.12
CA ARG A 354 0.39 7.28 -24.35
C ARG A 354 -0.64 7.43 -25.47
N ARG A 355 -1.48 6.42 -25.70
CA ARG A 355 -2.55 6.46 -26.71
C ARG A 355 -3.59 7.52 -26.39
N ARG A 356 -3.94 7.71 -25.11
CA ARG A 356 -4.85 8.80 -24.68
C ARG A 356 -4.25 10.18 -24.90
N THR A 357 -2.95 10.35 -24.70
CA THR A 357 -2.26 11.62 -24.97
C THR A 357 -1.93 11.85 -26.44
N ALA A 358 -1.81 10.77 -27.22
CA ALA A 358 -1.54 10.80 -28.66
C ALA A 358 -2.81 10.77 -29.49
N ALA A 359 -3.99 10.69 -28.86
CA ALA A 359 -5.25 10.93 -29.55
C ALA A 359 -5.22 12.39 -30.00
N PRO A 360 -5.08 12.67 -31.32
CA PRO A 360 -5.23 14.02 -31.79
C PRO A 360 -6.63 14.48 -31.37
N VAL A 361 -6.72 15.71 -30.85
CA VAL A 361 -7.98 16.43 -30.77
C VAL A 361 -8.48 16.50 -32.21
N THR A 362 -9.27 15.51 -32.58
CA THR A 362 -9.86 15.43 -33.89
C THR A 362 -10.99 16.44 -33.80
N VAL A 363 -10.72 17.64 -34.31
CA VAL A 363 -11.74 18.62 -34.63
C VAL A 363 -12.76 17.86 -35.45
N THR A 364 -13.93 17.58 -34.85
CA THR A 364 -15.02 16.84 -35.46
C THR A 364 -15.40 17.52 -36.76
N PRO A 365 -15.15 16.93 -37.95
CA PRO A 365 -15.91 17.30 -39.12
C PRO A 365 -17.28 16.67 -38.97
N ALA A 366 -18.33 17.45 -39.19
CA ALA A 366 -19.68 16.95 -39.31
C ALA A 366 -19.72 15.75 -40.28
N ARG A 367 -20.08 14.56 -39.78
CA ARG A 367 -20.46 13.44 -40.65
C ARG A 367 -21.40 12.46 -39.95
N ASP A 368 -22.65 12.59 -40.34
CA ASP A 368 -23.68 11.59 -40.62
C ASP A 368 -23.74 10.32 -39.76
N ASP A 369 -24.84 10.32 -39.00
CA ASP A 369 -25.62 9.23 -38.46
C ASP A 369 -25.46 7.85 -39.13
N ARG A 370 -24.98 6.90 -38.32
CA ARG A 370 -25.50 5.54 -38.31
C ARG A 370 -25.73 5.12 -36.86
N PRO A 371 -26.95 4.67 -36.49
CA PRO A 371 -27.26 4.35 -35.11
C PRO A 371 -26.64 3.01 -34.73
N THR A 372 -25.53 3.05 -34.00
CA THR A 372 -25.17 1.92 -33.13
C THR A 372 -26.19 1.88 -32.00
N THR A 373 -26.85 0.74 -31.84
CA THR A 373 -27.82 0.45 -30.77
C THR A 373 -27.10 0.62 -29.42
N SER A 374 -27.14 1.82 -28.88
CA SER A 374 -26.57 2.13 -27.59
C SER A 374 -27.44 1.47 -26.54
N VAL A 375 -26.89 0.48 -25.84
CA VAL A 375 -27.51 -0.05 -24.63
C VAL A 375 -27.74 1.15 -23.69
N PRO A 376 -28.98 1.42 -23.26
CA PRO A 376 -29.26 2.59 -22.43
C PRO A 376 -28.42 2.49 -21.15
N PRO A 377 -27.77 3.60 -20.73
CA PRO A 377 -26.98 3.62 -19.51
C PRO A 377 -27.85 3.28 -18.30
N ALA A 378 -27.27 2.65 -17.28
CA ALA A 378 -28.01 2.18 -16.13
C ALA A 378 -28.83 3.31 -15.44
N PRO A 379 -30.02 3.03 -14.89
CA PRO A 379 -30.96 4.01 -14.33
C PRO A 379 -30.33 5.04 -13.39
N LEU A 380 -29.44 4.59 -12.49
CA LEU A 380 -28.75 5.45 -11.53
C LEU A 380 -27.89 6.53 -12.20
N HIS A 381 -27.23 6.18 -13.30
CA HIS A 381 -26.39 7.13 -14.03
C HIS A 381 -27.22 8.19 -14.75
N ARG A 382 -28.39 7.80 -15.28
CA ARG A 382 -29.34 8.69 -15.95
C ARG A 382 -29.88 9.75 -15.00
N VAL A 383 -30.34 9.36 -13.82
CA VAL A 383 -30.82 10.32 -12.80
C VAL A 383 -29.71 11.26 -12.33
N ARG A 384 -28.48 10.77 -12.11
CA ARG A 384 -27.33 11.63 -11.74
C ARG A 384 -26.94 12.61 -12.85
N ALA A 385 -27.12 12.23 -14.11
CA ALA A 385 -26.83 13.09 -15.25
C ALA A 385 -27.91 14.17 -15.39
N ALA A 386 -29.19 13.77 -15.36
CA ALA A 386 -30.34 14.68 -15.37
C ALA A 386 -30.26 15.73 -14.26
N TYR A 387 -30.01 15.30 -13.01
CA TYR A 387 -29.90 16.22 -11.88
C TYR A 387 -28.74 17.22 -12.01
N ARG A 388 -27.57 16.77 -12.47
CA ARG A 388 -26.41 17.65 -12.71
C ARG A 388 -26.63 18.61 -13.87
N GLY A 389 -27.28 18.16 -14.95
CA GLY A 389 -27.63 19.00 -16.09
C GLY A 389 -28.57 20.14 -15.70
N ALA A 390 -29.63 19.82 -14.95
CA ALA A 390 -30.57 20.83 -14.45
C ALA A 390 -29.88 21.86 -13.53
N LEU A 391 -29.03 21.41 -12.59
CA LEU A 391 -28.28 22.33 -11.73
C LEU A 391 -27.29 23.23 -12.49
N ALA A 392 -26.61 22.69 -13.50
CA ALA A 392 -25.69 23.47 -14.32
C ALA A 392 -26.44 24.58 -15.07
N ALA A 393 -27.55 24.25 -15.72
CA ALA A 393 -28.36 25.23 -16.44
C ALA A 393 -28.97 26.30 -15.51
N LEU A 394 -29.44 25.90 -14.32
CA LEU A 394 -29.91 26.87 -13.32
C LEU A 394 -28.78 27.76 -12.81
N SER A 395 -27.58 27.23 -12.64
CA SER A 395 -26.40 28.04 -12.26
C SER A 395 -26.01 29.01 -13.36
N GLU A 396 -26.08 28.62 -14.64
CA GLU A 396 -25.83 29.50 -15.78
C GLU A 396 -26.87 30.63 -15.87
N ALA A 397 -28.11 30.37 -15.46
CA ALA A 397 -29.16 31.36 -15.33
C ALA A 397 -29.07 32.23 -14.06
N GLY A 398 -27.99 32.11 -13.26
CA GLY A 398 -27.80 32.87 -12.03
C GLY A 398 -28.60 32.35 -10.82
N LEU A 399 -29.34 31.26 -10.98
CA LEU A 399 -30.17 30.63 -9.95
C LEU A 399 -29.43 29.51 -9.22
N GLY A 400 -28.13 29.67 -9.00
CA GLY A 400 -27.27 28.64 -8.42
C GLY A 400 -27.65 28.24 -6.98
N ARG A 401 -27.25 27.02 -6.59
CA ARG A 401 -27.40 26.51 -5.23
C ARG A 401 -26.26 27.01 -4.34
N ALA A 402 -26.58 27.51 -3.13
CA ALA A 402 -25.54 27.87 -2.17
C ALA A 402 -24.84 26.63 -1.59
N ALA A 403 -23.58 26.77 -1.15
CA ALA A 403 -22.78 25.62 -0.70
C ALA A 403 -23.36 24.88 0.52
N HIS A 404 -24.03 25.61 1.42
CA HIS A 404 -24.64 25.07 2.64
C HIS A 404 -26.09 24.58 2.42
N GLU A 405 -26.66 24.83 1.24
CA GLU A 405 -28.06 24.54 0.94
C GLU A 405 -28.23 23.06 0.55
N THR A 406 -29.21 22.39 1.15
CA THR A 406 -29.56 20.99 0.82
C THR A 406 -30.31 20.92 -0.51
N PRO A 407 -30.33 19.77 -1.21
CA PRO A 407 -31.13 19.61 -2.44
C PRO A 407 -32.60 19.98 -2.25
N ALA A 408 -33.24 19.49 -1.19
CA ALA A 408 -34.62 19.81 -0.85
C ALA A 408 -34.80 21.29 -0.50
N GLY A 409 -33.87 21.87 0.28
CA GLY A 409 -33.89 23.30 0.61
C GLY A 409 -33.79 24.19 -0.62
N TYR A 410 -32.93 23.83 -1.57
CA TYR A 410 -32.77 24.51 -2.85
C TYR A 410 -34.03 24.44 -3.72
N ALA A 411 -34.61 23.24 -3.85
CA ALA A 411 -35.87 23.06 -4.59
C ALA A 411 -37.02 23.88 -3.96
N ALA A 412 -37.11 23.90 -2.62
CA ALA A 412 -38.13 24.66 -1.91
C ALA A 412 -37.95 26.18 -2.07
N ARG A 413 -36.73 26.69 -1.89
CA ARG A 413 -36.43 28.12 -2.10
C ARG A 413 -36.75 28.52 -3.54
N LEU A 414 -36.23 27.78 -4.51
CA LEU A 414 -36.38 28.14 -5.91
C LEU A 414 -37.83 27.99 -6.39
N GLY A 415 -38.54 26.97 -5.92
CA GLY A 415 -39.97 26.79 -6.19
C GLY A 415 -40.85 27.89 -5.59
N ALA A 416 -40.47 28.45 -4.43
CA ALA A 416 -41.18 29.59 -3.84
C ALA A 416 -41.02 30.89 -4.66
N HIS A 417 -39.85 31.11 -5.25
CA HIS A 417 -39.57 32.31 -6.06
C HIS A 417 -40.04 32.15 -7.52
N HIS A 418 -40.03 30.92 -8.04
CA HIS A 418 -40.43 30.58 -9.40
C HIS A 418 -41.39 29.38 -9.36
N PRO A 419 -42.70 29.63 -9.14
CA PRO A 419 -43.71 28.56 -9.03
C PRO A 419 -43.69 27.54 -10.19
N PRO A 420 -43.42 27.91 -11.45
CA PRO A 420 -43.33 26.92 -12.54
C PRO A 420 -42.23 25.87 -12.34
N LEU A 421 -41.17 26.18 -11.58
CA LEU A 421 -40.07 25.26 -11.30
C LEU A 421 -40.34 24.32 -10.12
N ALA A 422 -41.38 24.57 -9.30
CA ALA A 422 -41.60 23.84 -8.06
C ALA A 422 -41.81 22.34 -8.31
N ASP A 423 -42.71 21.96 -9.22
CA ASP A 423 -43.03 20.56 -9.49
C ASP A 423 -41.89 19.80 -10.19
N PRO A 424 -41.24 20.34 -11.25
CA PRO A 424 -40.09 19.68 -11.87
C PRO A 424 -38.91 19.49 -10.90
N LEU A 425 -38.60 20.50 -10.06
CA LEU A 425 -37.51 20.40 -9.10
C LEU A 425 -37.83 19.48 -7.92
N GLY A 426 -39.07 19.49 -7.45
CA GLY A 426 -39.54 18.56 -6.43
C GLY A 426 -39.39 17.11 -6.89
N THR A 427 -39.87 16.82 -8.11
CA THR A 427 -39.77 15.49 -8.74
C THR A 427 -38.32 15.05 -8.92
N LEU A 428 -37.48 15.92 -9.49
CA LEU A 428 -36.07 15.64 -9.74
C LEU A 428 -35.27 15.45 -8.44
N THR A 429 -35.59 16.19 -7.38
CA THR A 429 -34.95 16.07 -6.07
C THR A 429 -35.38 14.79 -5.35
N ALA A 430 -36.67 14.47 -5.36
CA ALA A 430 -37.21 13.25 -4.77
C ALA A 430 -36.60 11.98 -5.40
N LEU A 431 -36.36 11.99 -6.71
CA LEU A 431 -35.72 10.87 -7.42
C LEU A 431 -34.20 10.81 -7.19
N TYR A 432 -33.55 11.95 -6.93
CA TYR A 432 -32.12 12.02 -6.69
C TYR A 432 -31.70 11.64 -5.27
N GLU A 433 -32.51 11.94 -4.25
CA GLU A 433 -32.17 11.65 -2.85
C GLU A 433 -31.86 10.16 -2.59
N PRO A 434 -32.67 9.19 -3.04
CA PRO A 434 -32.35 7.77 -2.90
C PRO A 434 -31.01 7.41 -3.57
N VAL A 435 -30.71 8.00 -4.72
CA VAL A 435 -29.47 7.74 -5.48
C VAL A 435 -28.22 8.22 -4.74
N ARG A 436 -28.35 9.24 -3.90
CA ARG A 436 -27.27 9.74 -3.05
C ARG A 436 -26.95 8.78 -1.91
N TYR A 437 -27.95 8.05 -1.41
CA TYR A 437 -27.81 7.11 -0.29
C TYR A 437 -27.79 5.64 -0.73
N GLY A 438 -27.62 5.36 -2.02
CA GLY A 438 -27.45 4.00 -2.55
C GLY A 438 -28.74 3.21 -2.75
N GLY A 439 -29.88 3.89 -2.86
CA GLY A 439 -31.17 3.27 -3.20
C GLY A 439 -31.22 2.74 -4.64
N GLN A 440 -32.15 1.82 -4.90
CA GLN A 440 -32.41 1.28 -6.24
C GLN A 440 -33.44 2.15 -6.97
N LEU A 441 -33.31 2.23 -8.30
CA LEU A 441 -34.24 2.94 -9.18
C LEU A 441 -34.64 2.05 -10.35
N THR A 442 -35.88 2.21 -10.80
CA THR A 442 -36.39 1.59 -12.03
C THR A 442 -36.06 2.45 -13.25
N ASP A 443 -36.14 1.86 -14.46
CA ASP A 443 -35.99 2.61 -15.71
C ASP A 443 -37.09 3.68 -15.90
N GLU A 444 -38.30 3.42 -15.41
CA GLU A 444 -39.41 4.40 -15.42
C GLU A 444 -39.07 5.64 -14.60
N GLN A 445 -38.49 5.45 -13.40
CA GLN A 445 -38.03 6.54 -12.54
C GLN A 445 -36.88 7.32 -13.18
N ALA A 446 -35.98 6.64 -13.89
CA ALA A 446 -34.95 7.32 -14.67
C ALA A 446 -35.55 8.17 -15.79
N GLY A 447 -36.58 7.66 -16.50
CA GLY A 447 -37.33 8.43 -17.49
C GLY A 447 -38.04 9.65 -16.90
N GLN A 448 -38.66 9.52 -15.74
CA GLN A 448 -39.30 10.64 -15.03
C GLN A 448 -38.29 11.72 -14.64
N ALA A 449 -37.08 11.35 -14.19
CA ALA A 449 -36.03 12.31 -13.86
C ALA A 449 -35.55 13.08 -15.11
N GLU A 450 -35.43 12.40 -16.25
CA GLU A 450 -35.07 13.04 -17.53
C GLU A 450 -36.15 14.00 -18.01
N GLN A 451 -37.43 13.61 -17.92
CA GLN A 451 -38.56 14.48 -18.24
C GLN A 451 -38.60 15.71 -17.33
N ALA A 452 -38.40 15.53 -16.02
CA ALA A 452 -38.34 16.64 -15.06
C ALA A 452 -37.15 17.58 -15.36
N SER A 453 -35.98 17.03 -15.71
CA SER A 453 -34.84 17.84 -16.15
C SER A 453 -35.12 18.61 -17.43
N HIS A 454 -35.81 18.00 -18.40
CA HIS A 454 -36.20 18.69 -19.63
C HIS A 454 -37.20 19.82 -19.37
N ALA A 455 -38.17 19.60 -18.47
CA ALA A 455 -39.11 20.64 -18.07
C ALA A 455 -38.40 21.84 -17.43
N VAL A 456 -37.43 21.60 -16.53
CA VAL A 456 -36.60 22.69 -15.96
C VAL A 456 -35.89 23.47 -17.07
N LEU A 457 -35.25 22.78 -18.02
CA LEU A 457 -34.55 23.43 -19.13
C LEU A 457 -35.46 24.26 -20.04
N GLN A 458 -36.73 23.86 -20.21
CA GLN A 458 -37.71 24.61 -20.99
C GLN A 458 -38.24 25.84 -20.24
N ILE A 459 -38.28 25.79 -18.92
CA ILE A 459 -38.80 26.88 -18.09
C ILE A 459 -37.74 27.98 -17.89
N ILE A 460 -36.46 27.63 -17.74
CA ILE A 460 -35.37 28.58 -17.48
C ILE A 460 -35.41 29.83 -18.39
N PRO A 461 -35.54 29.71 -19.73
CA PRO A 461 -35.57 30.87 -20.62
C PRO A 461 -36.78 31.80 -20.44
N THR A 462 -37.85 31.32 -19.78
CA THR A 462 -39.10 32.06 -19.56
C THR A 462 -39.13 32.79 -18.22
N LEU A 463 -38.11 32.61 -17.37
CA LEU A 463 -38.05 33.24 -16.07
C LEU A 463 -37.66 34.72 -16.20
N PRO A 464 -38.31 35.62 -15.43
CA PRO A 464 -37.89 37.01 -15.38
C PRO A 464 -36.48 37.10 -14.74
N PRO A 465 -35.60 38.00 -15.23
CA PRO A 465 -34.31 38.24 -14.60
C PRO A 465 -34.52 38.73 -13.16
N LEU A 466 -33.73 38.20 -12.22
CA LEU A 466 -33.77 38.63 -10.82
C LEU A 466 -33.41 40.12 -10.70
N ASP A 467 -34.36 40.92 -10.19
CA ASP A 467 -34.13 42.32 -9.89
C ASP A 467 -33.00 42.46 -8.86
N SER A 468 -32.09 43.39 -9.13
CA SER A 468 -30.85 43.66 -8.38
C SER A 468 -31.07 44.30 -6.99
N ALA A 469 -32.30 44.23 -6.45
CA ALA A 469 -32.72 45.06 -5.32
C ALA A 469 -32.18 44.60 -3.96
N ASP A 470 -31.86 43.31 -3.78
CA ASP A 470 -31.50 42.76 -2.47
C ASP A 470 -29.99 42.73 -2.16
N HIS A 471 -29.14 43.28 -3.03
CA HIS A 471 -27.68 43.35 -2.76
C HIS A 471 -27.27 44.50 -1.81
N LYS A 472 -28.23 45.25 -1.25
CA LYS A 472 -27.94 46.43 -0.41
C LYS A 472 -27.93 46.18 1.10
N ASP A 473 -28.42 45.04 1.58
CA ASP A 473 -28.61 44.83 3.02
C ASP A 473 -27.60 43.87 3.68
N LEU A 474 -26.54 43.44 2.97
CA LEU A 474 -25.52 42.53 3.52
C LEU A 474 -24.07 42.95 3.23
N SER A 475 -23.80 44.25 3.04
CA SER A 475 -22.43 44.80 3.04
C SER A 475 -22.02 45.32 4.42
#